data_AF-A0A6A4H7V9-F1
#
_entry.id   AF-A0A6A4H7V9-F1
#
_cell.length_a   1.000
_cell.length_b   1.000
_cell.length_c   1.000
_cell.angle_alpha   90.00
_cell.angle_beta   90.00
_cell.angle_gamma   90.00
#
_symmetry.space_group_name_H-M   'P 1'
#
loop_
_entity.id
_entity.type
_entity.pdbx_description
1 polymer ?
#
loop_
_entity_poly.entity_id
_entity_poly.type
_entity_poly.pdbx_seq_one_letter_code
_entity_poly.pdbx_strand_id
1 'polypeptide(L)'
;MDLNKLDDLVLFLQAHAIETSTKNNYSTGARDYVRFCANHNLSLDPTPSTLSRYIAFTSKHIASGPKYLTGARHYLKQFYPHFDQSRSDPLVQATIRGSKKIRADPVNRKPPLRTAHIK
;
A
#
# COMPACT_ATOMS: atom_id res chain seq x y z
N MET A 1 28.51 -27.50 -2.97
CA MET A 1 27.23 -26.95 -2.48
C MET A 1 26.26 -27.02 -3.64
N ASP A 2 25.20 -27.80 -3.50
CA ASP A 2 24.28 -28.11 -4.60
C ASP A 2 23.31 -26.93 -4.82
N LEU A 3 23.33 -26.36 -6.02
CA LEU A 3 22.55 -25.17 -6.37
C LEU A 3 21.04 -25.43 -6.27
N ASN A 4 20.58 -26.64 -6.56
CA ASN A 4 19.17 -27.00 -6.49
C ASN A 4 18.62 -26.94 -5.05
N LYS A 5 19.41 -27.38 -4.07
CA LYS A 5 19.05 -27.28 -2.65
C LYS A 5 18.98 -25.83 -2.18
N LEU A 6 19.74 -24.94 -2.82
CA LEU A 6 19.70 -23.51 -2.55
C LEU A 6 18.44 -22.88 -3.13
N ASP A 7 18.05 -23.26 -4.34
CA ASP A 7 16.82 -22.78 -4.98
C ASP A 7 15.56 -23.24 -4.22
N ASP A 8 15.54 -24.48 -3.73
CA ASP A 8 14.46 -24.98 -2.86
C ASP A 8 14.33 -24.16 -1.57
N LEU A 9 15.47 -23.80 -0.96
CA LEU A 9 15.51 -22.95 0.23
C LEU A 9 15.04 -21.53 -0.10
N VAL A 10 15.43 -20.98 -1.25
CA VAL A 10 14.96 -19.67 -1.72
C VAL A 10 13.43 -19.67 -1.88
N LEU A 11 12.87 -20.70 -2.50
CA LEU A 11 11.42 -20.83 -2.69
C LEU A 11 10.69 -20.94 -1.33
N PHE A 12 11.23 -21.74 -0.41
CA PHE A 12 10.70 -21.90 0.94
C PHE A 12 10.71 -20.59 1.74
N LEU A 13 11.82 -19.85 1.70
CA LEU A 13 11.96 -18.56 2.37
C LEU A 13 11.02 -17.51 1.77
N GLN A 14 10.86 -17.48 0.45
CA GLN A 14 9.92 -16.59 -0.23
C GLN A 14 8.47 -16.88 0.16
N ALA A 15 8.09 -18.16 0.26
CA ALA A 15 6.74 -18.54 0.67
C ALA A 15 6.41 -18.12 2.11
N HIS A 16 7.42 -18.10 3.00
CA HIS A 16 7.28 -17.70 4.41
C HIS A 16 7.59 -16.23 4.68
N ALA A 17 8.00 -15.46 3.67
CA ALA A 17 8.34 -14.04 3.81
C ALA A 17 7.13 -13.13 4.10
N ILE A 18 5.90 -13.63 3.95
CA ILE A 18 4.67 -12.85 4.15
C ILE A 18 3.78 -13.57 5.15
N GLU A 19 3.54 -12.95 6.31
CA GLU A 19 2.57 -13.44 7.29
C GLU A 19 1.15 -13.53 6.69
N THR A 20 0.39 -14.55 7.08
CA THR A 20 -0.98 -14.80 6.61
C THR A 20 -1.95 -13.63 6.84
N SER A 21 -1.82 -12.95 7.98
CA SER A 21 -2.56 -11.72 8.31
C SER A 21 -2.27 -10.60 7.28
N THR A 22 -1.03 -10.50 6.86
CA THR A 22 -0.53 -9.52 5.90
C THR A 22 -0.96 -9.88 4.47
N LYS A 23 -1.01 -11.18 4.11
CA LYS A 23 -1.57 -11.67 2.84
C LYS A 23 -3.05 -11.30 2.67
N ASN A 24 -3.85 -11.46 3.73
CA ASN A 24 -5.26 -11.08 3.73
C ASN A 24 -5.45 -9.57 3.55
N ASN A 25 -4.65 -8.75 4.25
CA ASN A 25 -4.65 -7.30 4.08
C ASN A 25 -4.25 -6.87 2.66
N TYR A 26 -3.25 -7.54 2.06
CA TYR A 26 -2.83 -7.26 0.68
C TYR A 26 -3.92 -7.62 -0.33
N SER A 27 -4.61 -8.76 -0.14
CA SER A 27 -5.71 -9.17 -1.03
C SER A 27 -6.87 -8.19 -1.01
N THR A 28 -7.13 -7.58 0.15
CA THR A 28 -8.17 -6.55 0.32
C THR A 28 -7.83 -5.30 -0.49
N GLY A 29 -6.57 -4.84 -0.45
CA GLY A 29 -6.11 -3.70 -1.23
C GLY A 29 -6.24 -3.91 -2.75
N ALA A 30 -5.94 -5.12 -3.24
CA ALA A 30 -6.10 -5.46 -4.65
C ALA A 30 -7.57 -5.51 -5.08
N ARG A 31 -8.44 -6.15 -4.29
CA ARG A 31 -9.89 -6.21 -4.55
C ARG A 31 -10.52 -4.82 -4.56
N ASP A 32 -10.12 -3.96 -3.63
CA ASP A 32 -10.62 -2.59 -3.55
C ASP A 32 -10.25 -1.77 -4.79
N TYR A 33 -9.01 -1.89 -5.26
CA TYR A 33 -8.57 -1.26 -6.50
C TYR A 33 -9.36 -1.74 -7.72
N VAL A 34 -9.55 -3.06 -7.87
CA VAL A 34 -10.32 -3.62 -8.99
C VAL A 34 -11.77 -3.13 -8.96
N ARG A 35 -12.40 -3.12 -7.77
CA ARG A 35 -13.75 -2.59 -7.59
C ARG A 35 -13.83 -1.11 -7.94
N PHE A 36 -12.85 -0.30 -7.51
CA PHE A 36 -12.77 1.11 -7.88
C PHE A 36 -12.72 1.28 -9.40
N CYS A 37 -11.84 0.57 -10.10
CA CYS A 37 -11.74 0.67 -11.55
C CYS A 37 -13.04 0.23 -12.25
N ALA A 38 -13.64 -0.88 -11.81
CA ALA A 38 -14.91 -1.37 -12.36
C ALA A 38 -16.06 -0.37 -12.17
N ASN A 39 -16.20 0.21 -10.98
CA ASN A 39 -17.27 1.15 -10.65
C ASN A 39 -17.15 2.50 -11.38
N HIS A 40 -15.95 2.86 -11.83
CA HIS A 40 -15.67 4.13 -12.52
C HIS A 40 -15.34 3.95 -14.00
N ASN A 41 -15.54 2.75 -14.55
CA ASN A 41 -15.22 2.41 -15.94
C ASN A 41 -13.78 2.78 -16.34
N LEU A 42 -12.83 2.59 -15.40
CA LEU A 42 -11.41 2.84 -15.62
C LEU A 42 -10.69 1.53 -15.98
N SER A 43 -9.60 1.66 -16.74
CA SER A 43 -8.69 0.54 -16.98
C SER A 43 -8.08 0.03 -15.67
N LEU A 44 -7.86 -1.27 -15.58
CA LEU A 44 -7.09 -1.90 -14.48
C LEU A 44 -5.59 -1.59 -14.57
N ASP A 45 -5.14 -1.04 -15.68
CA ASP A 45 -3.75 -0.61 -15.87
C ASP A 45 -3.39 0.52 -14.87
N PRO A 46 -2.40 0.29 -13.99
CA PRO A 46 -2.00 1.21 -12.93
C PRO A 46 -1.18 2.40 -13.46
N THR A 47 -1.72 3.18 -14.39
CA THR A 47 -1.09 4.42 -14.86
C THR A 47 -0.95 5.45 -13.73
N PRO A 48 -0.02 6.42 -13.81
CA PRO A 48 0.10 7.49 -12.81
C PRO A 48 -1.23 8.21 -12.54
N SER A 49 -2.03 8.43 -13.58
CA SER A 49 -3.34 9.06 -13.47
C SER A 49 -4.36 8.18 -12.74
N THR A 50 -4.41 6.88 -13.05
CA THR A 50 -5.33 5.92 -12.41
C THR A 50 -4.99 5.76 -10.94
N LEU A 51 -3.70 5.60 -10.62
CA LEU A 51 -3.22 5.47 -9.24
C LEU A 51 -3.52 6.72 -8.42
N SER A 52 -3.30 7.91 -8.98
CA SER A 52 -3.60 9.18 -8.31
C SER A 52 -5.10 9.32 -8.01
N ARG A 53 -5.97 8.98 -8.96
CA ARG A 53 -7.43 8.97 -8.74
C ARG A 53 -7.83 7.98 -7.64
N TYR A 54 -7.25 6.78 -7.66
CA TYR A 54 -7.52 5.77 -6.63
C TYR A 54 -7.08 6.24 -5.23
N ILE A 55 -5.89 6.84 -5.10
CA ILE A 55 -5.42 7.40 -3.82
C ILE A 55 -6.37 8.51 -3.38
N ALA A 56 -6.75 9.44 -4.26
CA ALA A 56 -7.67 10.52 -3.92
C ALA A 56 -9.03 9.99 -3.46
N PHE A 57 -9.59 9.01 -4.19
CA PHE A 57 -10.85 8.35 -3.85
C PHE A 57 -10.78 7.67 -2.48
N THR A 58 -9.81 6.79 -2.25
CA THR A 58 -9.67 6.07 -0.98
C THR A 58 -9.42 7.03 0.19
N SER A 59 -8.64 8.10 -0.04
CA SER A 59 -8.36 9.12 0.98
C SER A 59 -9.56 9.99 1.33
N LYS A 60 -10.63 9.99 0.51
CA LYS A 60 -11.92 10.60 0.87
C LYS A 60 -12.67 9.80 1.94
N HIS A 61 -12.42 8.51 2.03
CA HIS A 61 -13.18 7.61 2.89
C HIS A 61 -12.39 7.10 4.10
N ILE A 62 -11.06 6.91 3.95
CA ILE A 62 -10.20 6.34 5.00
C ILE A 62 -8.82 7.04 5.05
N ALA A 63 -8.28 7.21 6.25
CA ALA A 63 -6.92 7.76 6.44
C ALA A 63 -5.81 6.83 5.91
N SER A 64 -6.12 5.53 5.79
CA SER A 64 -5.20 4.48 5.37
C SER A 64 -5.12 4.24 3.86
N GLY A 65 -5.67 5.10 3.00
CA GLY A 65 -5.67 4.92 1.54
C GLY A 65 -4.31 4.50 0.94
N PRO A 66 -3.18 5.13 1.30
CA PRO A 66 -1.86 4.70 0.83
C PRO A 66 -1.44 3.27 1.21
N LYS A 67 -1.97 2.72 2.32
CA LYS A 67 -1.72 1.32 2.73
C LYS A 67 -2.39 0.33 1.77
N TYR A 68 -3.61 0.64 1.31
CA TYR A 68 -4.35 -0.18 0.35
C TYR A 68 -3.62 -0.25 -1.00
N LEU A 69 -2.99 0.84 -1.41
CA LEU A 69 -2.14 0.86 -2.60
C LEU A 69 -0.92 -0.07 -2.48
N THR A 70 -0.36 -0.23 -1.29
CA THR A 70 0.73 -1.21 -1.06
C THR A 70 0.24 -2.65 -1.19
N GLY A 71 -0.98 -2.95 -0.71
CA GLY A 71 -1.63 -4.24 -0.94
C GLY A 71 -1.91 -4.50 -2.42
N ALA A 72 -2.45 -3.51 -3.12
CA ALA A 72 -2.70 -3.56 -4.55
C ALA A 72 -1.40 -3.81 -5.35
N ARG A 73 -0.30 -3.13 -5.00
CA ARG A 73 1.02 -3.34 -5.61
C ARG A 73 1.44 -4.81 -5.60
N HIS A 74 1.28 -5.49 -4.46
CA HIS A 74 1.75 -6.87 -4.29
C HIS A 74 1.15 -7.81 -5.35
N TYR A 75 -0.12 -7.63 -5.69
CA TYR A 75 -0.81 -8.45 -6.70
C TYR A 75 -0.73 -7.85 -8.11
N LEU A 76 -0.85 -6.54 -8.27
CA LEU A 76 -0.88 -5.92 -9.60
C LEU A 76 0.48 -5.93 -10.28
N LYS A 77 1.58 -5.88 -9.52
CA LYS A 77 2.94 -5.89 -10.09
C LYS A 77 3.23 -7.15 -10.91
N GLN A 78 2.60 -8.29 -10.59
CA GLN A 78 2.79 -9.53 -11.34
C GLN A 78 2.20 -9.45 -12.77
N PHE A 79 1.17 -8.60 -12.98
CA PHE A 79 0.50 -8.40 -14.25
C PHE A 79 0.94 -7.10 -14.95
N TYR A 80 1.37 -6.11 -14.17
CA TYR A 80 1.77 -4.79 -14.61
C TYR A 80 3.16 -4.44 -14.04
N PRO A 81 4.24 -4.88 -14.71
CA PRO A 81 5.62 -4.67 -14.21
C PRO A 81 5.99 -3.19 -14.00
N HIS A 82 5.37 -2.28 -14.78
CA HIS A 82 5.53 -0.82 -14.68
C HIS A 82 4.79 -0.19 -13.51
N PHE A 83 4.12 -0.97 -12.65
CA PHE A 83 3.42 -0.45 -11.47
C PHE A 83 4.34 0.41 -10.61
N ASP A 84 5.58 -0.04 -10.38
CA ASP A 84 6.54 0.67 -9.53
C ASP A 84 6.96 2.01 -10.14
N GLN A 85 7.18 2.03 -11.46
CA GLN A 85 7.48 3.25 -12.19
C GLN A 85 6.31 4.23 -12.10
N SER A 86 5.09 3.76 -12.34
CA SER A 86 3.88 4.58 -12.25
C SER A 86 3.64 5.09 -10.83
N ARG A 87 3.95 4.29 -9.81
CA ARG A 87 3.86 4.71 -8.40
C ARG A 87 4.95 5.73 -8.05
N SER A 88 6.14 5.63 -8.64
CA SER A 88 7.24 6.56 -8.41
C SER A 88 7.04 7.92 -9.09
N ASP A 89 6.06 8.02 -10.01
CA ASP A 89 5.73 9.25 -10.72
C ASP A 89 5.47 10.42 -9.74
N PRO A 90 5.99 11.63 -10.05
CA PRO A 90 5.83 12.80 -9.20
C PRO A 90 4.37 13.13 -8.85
N LEU A 91 3.43 12.91 -9.78
CA LEU A 91 1.99 13.13 -9.56
C LEU A 91 1.46 12.20 -8.47
N VAL A 92 1.81 10.92 -8.55
CA VAL A 92 1.37 9.91 -7.57
C VAL A 92 2.00 10.21 -6.21
N GLN A 93 3.29 10.52 -6.18
CA GLN A 93 3.99 10.87 -4.94
C GLN A 93 3.42 12.13 -4.28
N ALA A 94 3.13 13.17 -5.05
CA ALA A 94 2.47 14.38 -4.56
C ALA A 94 1.08 14.06 -3.99
N THR A 95 0.31 13.22 -4.67
CA THR A 95 -1.03 12.78 -4.22
C THR A 95 -0.96 11.99 -2.92
N ILE A 96 0.01 11.08 -2.76
CA ILE A 96 0.25 10.33 -1.51
C ILE A 96 0.65 11.28 -0.37
N ARG A 97 1.48 12.28 -0.64
CA ARG A 97 1.86 13.28 0.38
C ARG A 97 0.65 14.12 0.80
N GLY A 98 -0.15 14.56 -0.18
CA GLY A 98 -1.38 15.31 0.04
C GLY A 98 -2.41 14.54 0.87
N SER A 99 -2.64 13.26 0.56
CA SER A 99 -3.58 12.43 1.31
C SER A 99 -3.18 12.25 2.77
N LYS A 100 -1.90 12.01 3.04
CA LYS A 100 -1.37 11.94 4.41
C LYS A 100 -1.57 13.25 5.16
N LYS A 101 -1.39 14.40 4.50
CA LYS A 101 -1.52 15.72 5.14
C LYS A 101 -2.98 16.05 5.48
N ILE A 102 -3.92 15.80 4.58
CA ILE A 102 -5.36 16.09 4.79
C ILE A 102 -5.95 15.20 5.90
N ARG A 103 -5.43 13.98 6.05
CA ARG A 103 -5.93 12.98 7.00
C ARG A 103 -5.02 12.77 8.21
N ALA A 104 -4.01 13.61 8.39
CA ALA A 104 -3.19 13.55 9.59
C ALA A 104 -4.05 13.94 10.79
N ASP A 105 -4.07 13.08 11.81
CA ASP A 105 -4.64 13.47 13.09
C ASP A 105 -3.87 14.68 13.63
N PRO A 106 -4.57 15.65 14.27
CA PRO A 106 -3.89 16.74 14.94
C PRO A 106 -2.89 16.17 15.95
N VAL A 107 -1.70 16.74 15.98
CA VAL A 107 -0.63 16.31 16.89
C VAL A 107 -1.05 16.63 18.32
N ASN A 108 -1.65 15.66 19.01
CA ASN A 108 -1.91 15.74 20.44
C ASN A 108 -0.64 15.40 21.21
N ARG A 109 0.11 16.44 21.60
CA ARG A 109 1.29 16.28 22.45
C ARG A 109 0.85 15.83 23.84
N LYS A 110 1.39 14.70 24.31
CA LYS A 110 1.27 14.34 25.72
C LYS A 110 1.92 15.45 26.56
N PRO A 111 1.31 15.88 27.68
CA PRO A 111 1.92 16.85 28.58
C PRO A 111 3.26 16.30 29.11
N PRO A 112 4.19 17.18 29.54
CA PRO A 112 5.47 16.74 30.08
C PRO A 112 5.28 15.74 31.21
N LEU A 113 6.11 14.70 31.22
CA LEU A 113 6.19 13.73 32.32
C LEU A 113 6.55 14.50 33.59
N ARG A 114 5.62 14.52 34.55
CA ARG A 114 5.85 15.06 35.88
C ARG A 114 6.33 13.94 36.79
N THR A 115 7.08 14.29 37.83
CA THR A 115 7.52 13.34 38.87
C THR A 115 6.36 12.55 39.48
N ALA A 116 5.15 13.14 39.56
CA ALA A 116 3.94 12.46 40.00
C ALA A 116 3.47 11.29 39.09
N HIS A 117 3.92 11.22 37.84
CA HIS A 117 3.59 10.14 36.90
C HIS A 117 4.57 8.96 36.98
N ILE A 118 5.65 9.09 37.76
CA ILE A 118 6.65 8.05 37.95
C ILE A 118 6.38 7.42 39.32
N LYS A 119 5.79 6.23 39.32
CA LYS A 119 5.64 5.35 40.50
C LYS A 119 6.49 4.11 40.31
#